data_AF-A0A367FWC3-F1
#
_entry.id   AF-A0A367FWC3-F1
#
_cell.length_a   1.000
_cell.length_b   1.000
_cell.length_c   1.000
_cell.angle_alpha   90.00
_cell.angle_beta   90.00
_cell.angle_gamma   90.00
#
_symmetry.space_group_name_H-M   'P 1'
#
loop_
_entity.id
_entity.type
_entity.pdbx_description
1 polymer ?
#
loop_
_entity_poly.entity_id
_entity_poly.type
_entity_poly.pdbx_seq_one_letter_code
_entity_poly.pdbx_strand_id
1 'polypeptide(L)'
;MILDFKRRYFMKIHFTVHVYAEEKLYDEVLIPHSRNYGIVGKNIIAPLRKINNSNVEWNIDDTLTVEEFYEKIDEYIYSGKNNMPDPYIEGKTTLDFVKECKILKKYILKNGIRYSVRNEEKNLGFYLSRLSVEQNNTINIQILVSSDAGTVYRDHGIRFYINCREGTKHNEPHIHVDIRYGEATGAFSLKTGQQLTGDKIGRKDKKIIEETISLHQSEFLQYWNEHTDGLDVDLNQVLGLIKY
;
A
#
# COMPACT_ATOMS: atom_id res chain seq x y z
N MET A 1 -30.72 34.60 -0.84
CA MET A 1 -29.50 33.79 -1.04
C MET A 1 -28.86 33.63 0.33
N ILE A 2 -29.17 32.53 1.02
CA ILE A 2 -28.55 32.23 2.32
C ILE A 2 -27.14 31.73 1.99
N LEU A 3 -26.12 32.51 2.36
CA LEU A 3 -24.75 32.05 2.36
C LEU A 3 -24.64 30.98 3.44
N ASP A 4 -24.57 29.71 3.02
CA ASP A 4 -24.35 28.59 3.92
C ASP A 4 -22.90 28.67 4.43
N PHE A 5 -22.73 29.29 5.60
CA PHE A 5 -21.42 29.42 6.24
C PHE A 5 -21.03 28.07 6.83
N LYS A 6 -20.28 27.29 6.05
CA LYS A 6 -19.59 26.07 6.50
C LYS A 6 -18.82 26.35 7.80
N ARG A 7 -19.18 25.66 8.87
CA ARG A 7 -18.57 25.91 10.17
C ARG A 7 -17.23 25.19 10.20
N ARG A 8 -16.17 25.94 10.48
CA ARG A 8 -14.81 25.42 10.52
C ARG A 8 -14.30 25.27 11.94
N TYR A 9 -13.50 24.24 12.18
CA TYR A 9 -12.85 24.00 13.47
C TYR A 9 -11.47 23.38 13.30
N PHE A 10 -10.63 23.56 14.31
CA PHE A 10 -9.30 22.94 14.36
C PHE A 10 -9.38 21.54 14.93
N MET A 11 -8.79 20.59 14.23
CA MET A 11 -8.74 19.19 14.62
C MET A 11 -7.28 18.74 14.73
N LYS A 12 -6.94 18.15 15.87
CA LYS A 12 -5.64 17.51 16.08
C LYS A 12 -5.69 16.07 15.59
N ILE A 13 -4.67 15.67 14.84
CA ILE A 13 -4.57 14.34 14.26
C ILE A 13 -3.22 13.77 14.64
N HIS A 14 -3.21 12.60 15.26
CA HIS A 14 -2.03 11.83 15.57
C HIS A 14 -1.94 10.65 14.61
N PHE A 15 -0.79 10.49 13.96
CA PHE A 15 -0.57 9.40 13.02
C PHE A 15 0.28 8.29 13.66
N THR A 16 -0.17 7.05 13.49
CA THR A 16 0.66 5.87 13.71
C THR A 16 0.70 5.08 12.41
N VAL A 17 1.89 4.73 11.95
CA VAL A 17 2.07 3.94 10.73
C VAL A 17 2.61 2.57 11.11
N HIS A 18 2.03 1.54 10.50
CA HIS A 18 2.58 0.19 10.52
C HIS A 18 2.77 -0.33 9.10
N VAL A 19 3.86 -1.07 8.91
CA VAL A 19 4.07 -1.87 7.72
C VAL A 19 3.93 -3.33 8.13
N TYR A 20 3.25 -4.14 7.33
CA TYR A 20 3.15 -5.57 7.61
C TYR A 20 3.51 -6.39 6.37
N ALA A 21 4.06 -7.58 6.62
CA ALA A 21 4.31 -8.62 5.64
C ALA A 21 4.05 -9.99 6.29
N GLU A 22 3.45 -10.92 5.56
CA GLU A 22 3.09 -12.27 6.04
C GLU A 22 2.36 -12.25 7.38
N GLU A 23 1.38 -11.36 7.52
CA GLU A 23 0.60 -11.14 8.76
C GLU A 23 1.43 -10.69 9.98
N LYS A 24 2.71 -10.36 9.79
CA LYS A 24 3.61 -9.84 10.83
C LYS A 24 3.93 -8.38 10.61
N LEU A 25 4.12 -7.64 11.70
CA LEU A 25 4.61 -6.27 11.63
C LEU A 25 6.07 -6.27 11.15
N TYR A 26 6.34 -5.40 10.19
CA TYR A 26 7.65 -5.17 9.58
C TYR A 26 8.04 -3.69 9.74
N ASP A 27 7.84 -3.16 10.94
CA ASP A 27 8.03 -1.74 11.25
C ASP A 27 9.51 -1.29 11.25
N GLU A 28 10.45 -2.21 11.07
CA GLU A 28 11.88 -1.88 10.88
C GLU A 28 12.11 -0.97 9.67
N VAL A 29 11.26 -1.08 8.64
CA VAL A 29 11.29 -0.17 7.49
C VAL A 29 10.77 1.21 7.85
N LEU A 30 10.28 1.46 9.05
CA LEU A 30 9.85 2.79 9.51
C LEU A 30 10.90 3.48 10.39
N ILE A 31 12.04 2.83 10.65
CA ILE A 31 13.12 3.41 11.45
C ILE A 31 13.70 4.66 10.75
N PRO A 32 13.80 5.81 11.45
CA PRO A 32 14.41 7.01 10.91
C PRO A 32 15.82 6.74 10.36
N HIS A 33 16.16 7.37 9.23
CA HIS A 33 17.46 7.24 8.57
C HIS A 33 17.85 5.84 8.06
N SER A 34 16.98 4.82 8.22
CA SER A 34 17.21 3.49 7.65
C SER A 34 17.34 3.56 6.11
N ARG A 35 18.25 2.77 5.53
CA ARG A 35 18.33 2.58 4.08
C ARG A 35 17.42 1.45 3.58
N ASN A 36 16.87 0.63 4.48
CA ASN A 36 15.94 -0.43 4.14
C ASN A 36 14.53 0.16 3.98
N TYR A 37 14.04 0.28 2.75
CA TYR A 37 12.70 0.80 2.44
C TYR A 37 11.67 -0.30 2.18
N GLY A 38 12.04 -1.57 2.41
CA GLY A 38 11.21 -2.71 2.02
C GLY A 38 10.84 -2.68 0.54
N ILE A 39 9.87 -3.52 0.19
CA ILE A 39 9.41 -3.72 -1.19
C ILE A 39 8.62 -2.53 -1.72
N VAL A 40 7.87 -1.86 -0.83
CA VAL A 40 7.02 -0.71 -1.21
C VAL A 40 7.85 0.50 -1.67
N GLY A 41 9.16 0.50 -1.37
CA GLY A 41 10.13 1.41 -1.95
C GLY A 41 10.18 2.78 -1.26
N LYS A 42 11.26 3.52 -1.57
CA LYS A 42 11.62 4.76 -0.89
C LYS A 42 10.54 5.85 -1.02
N ASN A 43 9.94 6.00 -2.19
CA ASN A 43 8.97 7.07 -2.45
C ASN A 43 7.69 6.92 -1.62
N ILE A 44 7.35 5.69 -1.23
CA ILE A 44 6.21 5.39 -0.37
C ILE A 44 6.62 5.44 1.11
N ILE A 45 7.69 4.74 1.48
CA ILE A 45 8.06 4.57 2.88
C ILE A 45 8.69 5.83 3.49
N ALA A 46 9.49 6.61 2.74
CA ALA A 46 10.17 7.77 3.32
C ALA A 46 9.21 8.88 3.80
N PRO A 47 8.12 9.22 3.09
CA PRO A 47 7.07 10.10 3.62
C PRO A 47 6.38 9.52 4.86
N LEU A 48 6.02 8.23 4.83
CA LEU A 48 5.36 7.55 5.94
C LEU A 48 6.20 7.52 7.22
N ARG A 49 7.52 7.35 7.11
CA ARG A 49 8.45 7.48 8.24
C ARG A 49 8.37 8.82 8.93
N LYS A 50 8.28 9.90 8.15
CA LYS A 50 8.30 11.27 8.70
C LYS A 50 7.04 11.56 9.51
N ILE A 51 5.91 10.97 9.11
CA ILE A 51 4.64 11.18 9.80
C ILE A 51 4.41 10.19 10.94
N ASN A 52 5.18 9.10 11.02
CA ASN A 52 4.96 8.08 12.04
C ASN A 52 5.17 8.65 13.45
N ASN A 53 4.18 8.49 14.33
CA ASN A 53 4.11 9.08 15.67
C ASN A 53 4.19 10.61 15.70
N SER A 54 3.69 11.27 14.65
CA SER A 54 3.61 12.73 14.57
C SER A 54 2.19 13.22 14.84
N ASN A 55 2.09 14.51 15.20
CA ASN A 55 0.83 15.21 15.40
C ASN A 55 0.74 16.38 14.41
N VAL A 56 -0.44 16.58 13.85
CA VAL A 56 -0.76 17.71 12.99
C VAL A 56 -2.06 18.35 13.42
N GLU A 57 -2.25 19.63 13.09
CA GLU A 57 -3.50 20.33 13.34
C GLU A 57 -4.04 20.85 12.01
N TRP A 58 -5.28 20.51 11.68
CA TRP A 58 -5.94 20.93 10.45
C TRP A 58 -7.17 21.76 10.75
N ASN A 59 -7.38 22.78 9.92
CA ASN A 59 -8.64 23.50 9.87
C ASN A 59 -9.59 22.74 8.93
N ILE A 60 -10.64 22.15 9.49
CA ILE A 60 -11.58 21.31 8.74
C ILE A 60 -12.99 21.88 8.75
N ASP A 61 -13.70 21.55 7.68
CA ASP A 61 -15.11 21.88 7.46
C ASP A 61 -15.99 20.86 8.20
N ASP A 62 -17.04 21.33 8.87
CA ASP A 62 -17.98 20.45 9.55
C ASP A 62 -18.82 19.60 8.59
N THR A 63 -18.82 19.89 7.30
CA THR A 63 -19.43 19.06 6.26
C THR A 63 -18.47 18.01 5.67
N LEU A 64 -17.18 18.01 6.03
CA LEU A 64 -16.15 17.12 5.44
C LEU A 64 -16.57 15.64 5.52
N THR A 65 -16.54 14.94 4.39
CA THR A 65 -16.81 13.49 4.34
C THR A 65 -15.58 12.70 4.79
N VAL A 66 -15.75 11.41 5.07
CA VAL A 66 -14.61 10.54 5.39
C VAL A 66 -13.71 10.34 4.18
N GLU A 67 -14.29 10.25 2.98
CA GLU A 67 -13.54 10.18 1.73
C GLU A 67 -12.64 11.41 1.56
N GLU A 68 -13.20 12.62 1.62
CA GLU A 68 -12.44 13.88 1.51
C GLU A 68 -11.37 13.99 2.61
N PHE A 69 -11.65 13.49 3.82
CA PHE A 69 -10.68 13.45 4.91
C PHE A 69 -9.52 12.50 4.62
N TYR A 70 -9.82 11.31 4.09
CA TYR A 70 -8.83 10.31 3.70
C TYR A 70 -8.00 10.75 2.48
N GLU A 71 -8.59 11.47 1.54
CA GLU A 71 -7.86 12.10 0.44
C GLU A 71 -6.91 13.18 0.93
N LYS A 72 -7.36 14.04 1.86
CA LYS A 72 -6.50 15.03 2.51
C LYS A 72 -5.30 14.41 3.23
N ILE A 73 -5.47 13.24 3.84
CA ILE A 73 -4.35 12.49 4.43
C ILE A 73 -3.34 12.09 3.36
N ASP A 74 -3.81 11.53 2.25
CA ASP A 74 -2.91 11.08 1.17
C ASP A 74 -2.16 12.28 0.56
N GLU A 75 -2.86 13.39 0.31
CA GLU A 75 -2.28 14.64 -0.17
C GLU A 75 -1.27 15.22 0.81
N TYR A 76 -1.57 15.20 2.11
CA TYR A 76 -0.65 15.66 3.14
C TYR A 76 0.66 14.85 3.13
N ILE A 77 0.55 13.53 3.09
CA ILE A 77 1.71 12.61 3.10
C ILE A 77 2.55 12.78 1.83
N TYR A 78 1.89 12.82 0.66
CA TYR A 78 2.54 12.86 -0.64
C TYR A 78 2.43 14.22 -1.31
N SER A 79 2.62 15.32 -0.56
CA SER A 79 2.68 16.67 -1.12
C SER A 79 4.09 17.10 -1.52
N GLY A 80 4.18 18.04 -2.45
CA GLY A 80 5.44 18.70 -2.85
C GLY A 80 6.52 17.69 -3.22
N LYS A 81 7.66 17.72 -2.50
CA LYS A 81 8.81 16.83 -2.74
C LYS A 81 8.55 15.34 -2.50
N ASN A 82 7.46 14.98 -1.83
CA ASN A 82 7.07 13.60 -1.65
C ASN A 82 6.21 13.10 -2.84
N ASN A 83 5.69 14.01 -3.69
CA ASN A 83 4.95 13.66 -4.90
C ASN A 83 5.87 13.56 -6.11
N MET A 84 6.65 12.48 -6.19
CA MET A 84 7.55 12.30 -7.32
C MET A 84 6.78 11.86 -8.56
N PRO A 85 7.17 12.30 -9.77
CA PRO A 85 6.68 11.71 -11.01
C PRO A 85 6.87 10.20 -11.00
N ASP A 86 5.88 9.47 -11.50
CA ASP A 86 6.00 8.04 -11.71
C ASP A 86 7.10 7.82 -12.77
N PRO A 87 8.15 7.04 -12.47
CA PRO A 87 9.25 6.85 -13.40
C PRO A 87 8.87 6.06 -14.65
N TYR A 88 7.65 5.51 -14.70
CA TYR A 88 7.19 4.61 -15.75
C TYR A 88 5.92 5.07 -16.47
N ILE A 89 5.09 5.93 -15.86
CA ILE A 89 3.84 6.40 -16.47
C ILE A 89 3.86 7.93 -16.53
N GLU A 90 3.93 8.46 -17.76
CA GLU A 90 3.93 9.90 -17.99
C GLU A 90 2.64 10.54 -17.43
N GLY A 91 2.81 11.68 -16.75
CA GLY A 91 1.70 12.42 -16.14
C GLY A 91 1.15 11.83 -14.84
N LYS A 92 1.65 10.67 -14.38
CA LYS A 92 1.31 10.10 -13.07
C LYS A 92 2.36 10.43 -12.02
N THR A 93 1.94 10.39 -10.76
CA THR A 93 2.73 10.72 -9.59
C THR A 93 2.64 9.65 -8.51
N THR A 94 3.47 9.78 -7.48
CA THR A 94 3.44 8.91 -6.30
C THR A 94 2.07 8.93 -5.62
N LEU A 95 1.42 10.10 -5.55
CA LEU A 95 0.06 10.21 -5.02
C LEU A 95 -0.96 9.44 -5.87
N ASP A 96 -0.87 9.54 -7.20
CA ASP A 96 -1.75 8.77 -8.09
C ASP A 96 -1.56 7.27 -7.89
N PHE A 97 -0.31 6.82 -7.75
CA PHE A 97 0.03 5.42 -7.44
C PHE A 97 -0.64 4.96 -6.14
N VAL A 98 -0.48 5.74 -5.07
CA VAL A 98 -1.03 5.44 -3.74
C VAL A 98 -2.55 5.33 -3.79
N LYS A 99 -3.22 6.27 -4.48
CA LYS A 99 -4.68 6.31 -4.58
C LYS A 99 -5.23 5.11 -5.37
N GLU A 100 -4.76 4.87 -6.60
CA GLU A 100 -5.37 3.82 -7.42
C GLU A 100 -5.04 2.42 -6.90
N CYS A 101 -3.84 2.18 -6.38
CA CYS A 101 -3.46 0.88 -5.82
C CYS A 101 -3.89 0.73 -4.33
N LYS A 102 -4.59 1.71 -3.76
CA LYS A 102 -5.08 1.72 -2.37
C LYS A 102 -4.05 1.27 -1.34
N ILE A 103 -2.81 1.76 -1.50
CA ILE A 103 -1.63 1.32 -0.73
C ILE A 103 -1.81 1.59 0.77
N LEU A 104 -2.49 2.68 1.11
CA LEU A 104 -2.71 3.11 2.49
C LEU A 104 -4.08 2.66 3.00
N LYS A 105 -4.12 1.62 3.82
CA LYS A 105 -5.32 1.28 4.61
C LYS A 105 -5.37 2.21 5.83
N LYS A 106 -6.41 3.04 5.91
CA LYS A 106 -6.57 4.07 6.97
C LYS A 106 -7.63 3.63 7.98
N TYR A 107 -7.33 3.79 9.27
CA TYR A 107 -8.23 3.44 10.37
C TYR A 107 -8.31 4.57 11.38
N ILE A 108 -9.49 4.77 11.96
CA ILE A 108 -9.65 5.59 13.16
C ILE A 108 -9.35 4.69 14.36
N LEU A 109 -8.41 5.08 15.21
CA LEU A 109 -8.03 4.34 16.42
C LEU A 109 -8.69 4.97 17.65
N LYS A 110 -9.40 4.17 18.42
CA LYS A 110 -10.02 4.58 19.69
C LYS A 110 -9.89 3.46 20.71
N ASN A 111 -9.31 3.77 21.88
CA ASN A 111 -9.10 2.82 22.98
C ASN A 111 -8.40 1.51 22.54
N GLY A 112 -7.41 1.61 21.64
CA GLY A 112 -6.68 0.46 21.11
C GLY A 112 -7.41 -0.33 20.02
N ILE A 113 -8.63 0.06 19.64
CA ILE A 113 -9.44 -0.60 18.61
C ILE A 113 -9.39 0.21 17.31
N ARG A 114 -9.13 -0.48 16.20
CA ARG A 114 -9.20 0.09 14.84
C ARG A 114 -10.62 0.04 14.31
N TYR A 115 -11.08 1.16 13.76
CA TYR A 115 -12.34 1.29 13.06
C TYR A 115 -12.10 1.67 11.61
N SER A 116 -12.63 0.87 10.68
CA SER A 116 -12.76 1.25 9.27
C SER A 116 -14.15 1.82 9.01
N VAL A 117 -14.24 2.72 8.04
CA VAL A 117 -15.51 3.32 7.61
C VAL A 117 -15.95 2.64 6.32
N ARG A 118 -17.16 2.07 6.30
CA ARG A 118 -17.70 1.40 5.09
C ARG A 118 -18.35 2.36 4.09
N ASN A 119 -18.99 3.41 4.59
CA ASN A 119 -19.62 4.45 3.75
C ASN A 119 -18.84 5.75 3.95
N GLU A 120 -17.88 5.99 3.06
CA GLU A 120 -16.95 7.12 3.17
C GLU A 120 -17.58 8.45 2.71
N GLU A 121 -18.70 8.42 1.98
CA GLU A 121 -19.47 9.61 1.56
C GLU A 121 -20.15 10.31 2.75
N LYS A 122 -20.31 9.61 3.88
CA LYS A 122 -20.87 10.20 5.09
C LYS A 122 -19.89 11.17 5.74
N ASN A 123 -20.47 12.19 6.37
CA ASN A 123 -19.77 13.18 7.14
C ASN A 123 -18.85 12.56 8.22
N LEU A 124 -17.62 13.05 8.34
CA LEU A 124 -16.65 12.60 9.34
C LEU A 124 -17.18 12.78 10.77
N GLY A 125 -17.80 13.92 11.07
CA GLY A 125 -18.39 14.23 12.38
C GLY A 125 -19.45 13.23 12.83
N PHE A 126 -20.20 12.62 11.89
CA PHE A 126 -21.14 11.55 12.20
C PHE A 126 -20.45 10.32 12.82
N TYR A 127 -19.27 9.94 12.32
CA TYR A 127 -18.53 8.80 12.87
C TYR A 127 -17.79 9.16 14.16
N LEU A 128 -17.21 10.36 14.23
CA LEU A 128 -16.52 10.82 15.43
C LEU A 128 -17.45 10.93 16.64
N SER A 129 -18.66 11.43 16.44
CA SER A 129 -19.67 11.47 17.51
C SER A 129 -20.03 10.08 18.02
N ARG A 130 -20.16 9.08 17.13
CA ARG A 130 -20.39 7.67 17.51
C ARG A 130 -19.22 7.05 18.25
N LEU A 131 -18.00 7.49 17.99
CA LEU A 131 -16.80 7.07 18.70
C LEU A 131 -16.54 7.89 19.97
N SER A 132 -17.44 8.80 20.32
CA SER A 132 -17.27 9.75 21.44
C SER A 132 -15.94 10.48 21.36
N VAL A 133 -15.59 10.93 20.15
CA VAL A 133 -14.45 11.82 19.88
C VAL A 133 -14.98 13.24 19.78
N GLU A 134 -14.67 14.05 20.78
CA GLU A 134 -15.07 15.46 20.81
C GLU A 134 -14.29 16.29 19.78
N GLN A 135 -14.86 17.40 19.31
CA GLN A 135 -14.30 18.24 18.24
C GLN A 135 -12.90 18.81 18.54
N ASN A 136 -12.50 18.88 19.82
CA ASN A 136 -11.19 19.39 20.26
C ASN A 136 -10.21 18.26 20.66
N ASN A 137 -10.64 17.01 20.58
CA ASN A 137 -9.79 15.87 20.91
C ASN A 137 -8.93 15.45 19.73
N THR A 138 -7.78 14.88 20.05
CA THR A 138 -6.90 14.28 19.04
C THR A 138 -7.56 13.04 18.44
N ILE A 139 -7.74 13.03 17.12
CA ILE A 139 -8.06 11.82 16.38
C ILE A 139 -6.77 11.03 16.20
N ASN A 140 -6.79 9.76 16.55
CA ASN A 140 -5.69 8.86 16.23
C ASN A 140 -6.01 8.16 14.91
N ILE A 141 -5.16 8.35 13.90
CA ILE A 141 -5.25 7.69 12.61
C ILE A 141 -4.13 6.67 12.53
N GLN A 142 -4.50 5.41 12.35
CA GLN A 142 -3.57 4.33 12.09
C GLN A 142 -3.55 4.02 10.60
N ILE A 143 -2.37 4.09 10.00
CA ILE A 143 -2.14 3.75 8.59
C ILE A 143 -1.45 2.40 8.55
N LEU A 144 -2.04 1.45 7.83
CA LEU A 144 -1.45 0.16 7.54
C LEU A 144 -1.04 0.10 6.09
N VAL A 145 0.22 -0.29 5.87
CA VAL A 145 0.77 -0.50 4.54
C VAL A 145 1.15 -1.96 4.41
N SER A 146 0.58 -2.61 3.40
CA SER A 146 1.00 -3.97 3.04
C SER A 146 2.34 -3.88 2.32
N SER A 147 3.36 -4.51 2.90
CA SER A 147 4.58 -4.87 2.17
C SER A 147 4.46 -6.26 1.54
N ASP A 148 3.30 -6.91 1.63
CA ASP A 148 2.99 -8.12 0.88
C ASP A 148 2.57 -7.85 -0.56
N ALA A 149 2.41 -6.58 -0.94
CA ALA A 149 1.95 -6.19 -2.28
C ALA A 149 2.67 -7.00 -3.36
N GLY A 150 1.85 -7.76 -4.10
CA GLY A 150 2.28 -8.57 -5.22
C GLY A 150 2.73 -9.98 -4.90
N THR A 151 2.94 -10.38 -3.64
CA THR A 151 3.48 -11.73 -3.36
C THR A 151 2.53 -12.79 -3.87
N VAL A 152 2.94 -13.53 -4.89
CA VAL A 152 2.17 -14.64 -5.44
C VAL A 152 2.71 -15.98 -4.98
N TYR A 153 3.96 -16.04 -4.53
CA TYR A 153 4.56 -17.28 -4.04
C TYR A 153 5.77 -17.03 -3.16
N ARG A 154 6.06 -17.96 -2.25
CA ARG A 154 7.28 -17.97 -1.43
C ARG A 154 7.79 -19.39 -1.25
N ASP A 155 9.07 -19.60 -1.53
CA ASP A 155 9.73 -20.88 -1.28
C ASP A 155 11.25 -20.71 -1.21
N HIS A 156 11.94 -21.57 -0.46
CA HIS A 156 13.41 -21.56 -0.30
C HIS A 156 14.02 -20.20 0.11
N GLY A 157 13.26 -19.36 0.83
CA GLY A 157 13.68 -18.00 1.17
C GLY A 157 13.65 -17.02 0.01
N ILE A 158 12.96 -17.36 -1.08
CA ILE A 158 12.74 -16.53 -2.26
C ILE A 158 11.26 -16.13 -2.29
N ARG A 159 11.02 -14.83 -2.34
CA ARG A 159 9.69 -14.25 -2.49
C ARG A 159 9.46 -13.87 -3.93
N PHE A 160 8.38 -14.35 -4.52
CA PHE A 160 7.94 -14.04 -5.88
C PHE A 160 6.78 -13.05 -5.81
N TYR A 161 6.87 -11.93 -6.51
CA TYR A 161 5.85 -10.90 -6.46
C TYR A 161 5.64 -10.14 -7.78
N ILE A 162 4.45 -9.57 -7.96
CA ILE A 162 4.02 -8.78 -9.12
C ILE A 162 3.60 -7.39 -8.64
N ASN A 163 4.17 -6.30 -9.16
CA ASN A 163 3.74 -4.97 -8.74
C ASN A 163 2.40 -4.58 -9.39
N CYS A 164 1.67 -3.70 -8.71
CA CYS A 164 0.49 -3.03 -9.27
C CYS A 164 0.88 -2.25 -10.55
N ARG A 165 0.03 -2.29 -11.58
CA ARG A 165 0.18 -1.63 -12.91
C ARG A 165 1.27 -2.13 -13.84
N GLU A 166 1.69 -3.39 -13.76
CA GLU A 166 2.66 -3.91 -14.73
C GLU A 166 2.04 -4.25 -16.11
N GLY A 167 0.73 -4.55 -16.17
CA GLY A 167 -0.01 -4.85 -17.41
C GLY A 167 -0.25 -3.65 -18.33
N THR A 168 -0.28 -2.42 -17.80
CA THR A 168 -0.53 -1.18 -18.59
C THR A 168 0.71 -0.66 -19.34
N LYS A 169 1.87 -1.28 -19.15
CA LYS A 169 3.18 -0.78 -19.65
C LYS A 169 3.69 -1.44 -20.94
N HIS A 170 2.89 -2.22 -21.66
CA HIS A 170 3.34 -3.02 -22.82
C HIS A 170 4.58 -3.90 -22.51
N ASN A 171 4.84 -4.23 -21.25
CA ASN A 171 5.97 -5.05 -20.85
C ASN A 171 5.65 -6.54 -21.04
N GLU A 172 6.67 -7.34 -21.32
CA GLU A 172 6.49 -8.79 -21.27
C GLU A 172 6.02 -9.20 -19.86
N PRO A 173 5.09 -10.16 -19.74
CA PRO A 173 4.69 -10.67 -18.43
C PRO A 173 5.90 -11.17 -17.65
N HIS A 174 6.10 -10.64 -16.45
CA HIS A 174 7.25 -10.97 -15.63
C HIS A 174 6.89 -11.11 -14.15
N ILE A 175 7.85 -11.56 -13.35
CA ILE A 175 7.70 -11.71 -11.91
C ILE A 175 8.96 -11.20 -11.25
N HIS A 176 8.78 -10.40 -10.21
CA HIS A 176 9.86 -9.95 -9.37
C HIS A 176 10.20 -11.01 -8.33
N VAL A 177 11.49 -11.08 -7.98
CA VAL A 177 11.96 -11.95 -6.92
C VAL A 177 12.78 -11.15 -5.92
N ASP A 178 12.60 -11.47 -4.65
CA ASP A 178 13.39 -11.00 -3.52
C ASP A 178 13.95 -12.21 -2.77
N ILE A 179 15.28 -12.35 -2.74
CA ILE A 179 15.99 -13.46 -2.13
C ILE A 179 16.45 -13.04 -0.75
N ARG A 180 16.01 -13.82 0.26
CA ARG A 180 16.42 -13.71 1.67
C ARG A 180 16.34 -12.27 2.19
N TYR A 181 15.21 -11.61 1.92
CA TYR A 181 14.92 -10.27 2.43
C TYR A 181 15.95 -9.20 2.00
N GLY A 182 16.24 -9.14 0.70
CA GLY A 182 17.04 -8.09 0.08
C GLY A 182 18.50 -8.43 -0.16
N GLU A 183 18.93 -9.69 0.01
CA GLU A 183 20.29 -10.10 -0.38
C GLU A 183 20.50 -9.95 -1.89
N ALA A 184 19.46 -10.27 -2.68
CA ALA A 184 19.42 -10.05 -4.11
C ALA A 184 17.98 -9.91 -4.60
N THR A 185 17.77 -9.06 -5.60
CA THR A 185 16.46 -8.83 -6.22
C THR A 185 16.59 -8.89 -7.73
N GLY A 186 15.56 -9.37 -8.42
CA GLY A 186 15.53 -9.39 -9.88
C GLY A 186 14.13 -9.49 -10.45
N ALA A 187 14.02 -9.48 -11.77
CA ALA A 187 12.78 -9.76 -12.49
C ALA A 187 13.03 -10.86 -13.51
N PHE A 188 12.05 -11.74 -13.71
CA PHE A 188 12.12 -12.90 -14.59
C PHE A 188 10.89 -12.97 -15.48
N SER A 189 11.08 -13.29 -16.76
CA SER A 189 9.98 -13.46 -17.71
C SER A 189 9.12 -14.65 -17.30
N LEU A 190 7.81 -14.44 -17.17
CA LEU A 190 6.87 -15.54 -16.94
C LEU A 190 6.74 -16.43 -18.17
N LYS A 191 7.09 -15.94 -19.37
CA LYS A 191 7.02 -16.72 -20.62
C LYS A 191 8.20 -17.66 -20.78
N THR A 192 9.42 -17.16 -20.52
CA THR A 192 10.66 -17.88 -20.84
C THR A 192 11.42 -18.36 -19.60
N GLY A 193 11.06 -17.88 -18.41
CA GLY A 193 11.81 -18.08 -17.18
C GLY A 193 13.15 -17.33 -17.14
N GLN A 194 13.49 -16.55 -18.18
CA GLN A 194 14.77 -15.85 -18.24
C GLN A 194 14.77 -14.61 -17.36
N GLN A 195 15.92 -14.34 -16.75
CA GLN A 195 16.14 -13.14 -15.97
C GLN A 195 16.18 -11.90 -16.87
N LEU A 196 15.33 -10.93 -16.57
CA LEU A 196 15.20 -9.65 -17.29
C LEU A 196 16.03 -8.55 -16.62
N THR A 197 16.02 -8.50 -15.29
CA THR A 197 16.76 -7.50 -14.51
C THR A 197 17.27 -8.08 -13.19
N GLY A 198 18.21 -7.37 -12.56
CA GLY A 198 18.81 -7.74 -11.27
C GLY A 198 20.23 -8.30 -11.41
N ASP A 199 21.07 -8.02 -10.42
CA ASP A 199 22.45 -8.50 -10.35
C ASP A 199 22.63 -9.36 -9.10
N LYS A 200 23.64 -10.25 -9.11
CA LYS A 200 24.08 -11.05 -7.94
C LYS A 200 23.14 -12.19 -7.50
N ILE A 201 22.20 -12.62 -8.34
CA ILE A 201 21.44 -13.86 -8.10
C ILE A 201 22.35 -15.07 -8.34
N GLY A 202 22.58 -15.89 -7.31
CA GLY A 202 23.41 -17.09 -7.41
C GLY A 202 22.80 -18.17 -8.31
N ARG A 203 23.64 -19.02 -8.91
CA ARG A 203 23.18 -20.10 -9.82
C ARG A 203 22.13 -21.04 -9.20
N LYS A 204 22.24 -21.33 -7.90
CA LYS A 204 21.29 -22.19 -7.19
C LYS A 204 19.91 -21.52 -7.07
N ASP A 205 19.90 -20.28 -6.60
CA ASP A 205 18.65 -19.52 -6.44
C ASP A 205 17.99 -19.26 -7.80
N LYS A 206 18.78 -18.95 -8.84
CA LYS A 206 18.29 -18.81 -10.21
C LYS A 206 17.58 -20.07 -10.72
N LYS A 207 18.18 -21.26 -10.47
CA LYS A 207 17.58 -22.53 -10.86
C LYS A 207 16.25 -22.77 -10.15
N ILE A 208 16.17 -22.48 -8.85
CA ILE A 208 14.94 -22.58 -8.07
C ILE A 208 13.87 -21.63 -8.63
N ILE A 209 14.25 -20.40 -8.99
CA ILE A 209 13.35 -19.41 -9.60
C ILE A 209 12.80 -19.91 -10.93
N GLU A 210 13.66 -20.39 -11.83
CA GLU A 210 13.27 -20.94 -13.14
C GLU A 210 12.32 -22.15 -13.00
N GLU A 211 12.63 -23.08 -12.09
CA GLU A 211 11.79 -24.25 -11.81
C GLU A 211 10.43 -23.83 -11.22
N THR A 212 10.42 -22.87 -10.29
CA THR A 212 9.19 -22.35 -9.67
C THR A 212 8.30 -21.64 -10.70
N ILE A 213 8.89 -20.81 -11.57
CA ILE A 213 8.16 -20.16 -12.66
C ILE A 213 7.58 -21.20 -13.62
N SER A 214 8.35 -22.23 -13.97
CA SER A 214 7.85 -23.29 -14.86
C SER A 214 6.71 -24.09 -14.24
N LEU A 215 6.74 -24.31 -12.91
CA LEU A 215 5.72 -25.08 -12.20
C LEU A 215 4.41 -24.28 -12.05
N HIS A 216 4.52 -22.99 -11.71
CA HIS A 216 3.38 -22.12 -11.40
C HIS A 216 3.05 -21.14 -12.52
N GLN A 217 3.53 -21.40 -13.74
CA GLN A 217 3.49 -20.44 -14.86
C GLN A 217 2.08 -19.92 -15.14
N SER A 218 1.10 -20.83 -15.24
CA SER A 218 -0.28 -20.48 -15.55
C SER A 218 -0.92 -19.65 -14.45
N GLU A 219 -0.64 -19.98 -13.19
CA GLU A 219 -1.14 -19.26 -12.01
C GLU A 219 -0.54 -17.85 -11.93
N PHE A 220 0.78 -17.72 -12.13
CA PHE A 220 1.44 -16.42 -12.15
C PHE A 220 1.02 -15.56 -13.34
N LEU A 221 0.75 -16.14 -14.51
CA LEU A 221 0.18 -15.41 -15.64
C LEU A 221 -1.26 -14.97 -15.36
N GLN A 222 -2.04 -15.77 -14.64
CA GLN A 222 -3.37 -15.36 -14.19
C GLN A 222 -3.28 -14.20 -13.20
N TYR A 223 -2.42 -14.28 -12.18
CA TYR A 223 -2.19 -13.18 -11.26
C TYR A 223 -1.65 -11.93 -11.96
N TRP A 224 -0.77 -12.09 -12.94
CA TRP A 224 -0.32 -11.00 -13.79
C TRP A 224 -1.50 -10.32 -14.50
N ASN A 225 -2.41 -11.08 -15.09
CA ASN A 225 -3.54 -10.50 -15.82
C ASN A 225 -4.62 -9.91 -14.89
N GLU A 226 -4.80 -10.47 -13.69
CA GLU A 226 -5.87 -10.10 -12.77
C GLU A 226 -5.45 -9.04 -11.72
N HIS A 227 -4.19 -9.06 -11.28
CA HIS A 227 -3.70 -8.22 -10.18
C HIS A 227 -2.89 -7.01 -10.64
N THR A 228 -2.61 -6.86 -11.95
CA THR A 228 -1.94 -5.66 -12.45
C THR A 228 -2.85 -4.44 -12.54
N ASP A 229 -4.17 -4.59 -12.46
CA ASP A 229 -5.12 -3.48 -12.59
C ASP A 229 -5.88 -3.15 -11.28
N GLY A 230 -5.33 -3.53 -10.12
CA GLY A 230 -5.88 -3.12 -8.83
C GLY A 230 -7.19 -3.81 -8.43
N LEU A 231 -7.46 -5.00 -8.97
CA LEU A 231 -8.56 -5.88 -8.54
C LEU A 231 -8.01 -6.95 -7.59
N ASP A 232 -8.69 -7.11 -6.45
CA ASP A 232 -8.41 -8.11 -5.41
C ASP A 232 -9.39 -9.28 -5.61
N VAL A 233 -8.89 -10.51 -5.74
CA VAL A 233 -9.70 -11.73 -5.91
C VAL A 233 -9.80 -12.46 -4.58
N ASP A 234 -11.03 -12.77 -4.16
CA ASP A 234 -11.26 -13.60 -2.97
C ASP A 234 -10.85 -15.06 -3.24
N LEU A 235 -9.59 -15.37 -2.94
CA LEU A 235 -9.01 -16.71 -3.09
C LEU A 235 -9.77 -17.78 -2.30
N ASN A 236 -10.48 -17.41 -1.22
CA ASN A 236 -11.28 -18.38 -0.46
C ASN A 236 -12.54 -18.81 -1.22
N GLN A 237 -13.10 -17.94 -2.07
CA GLN A 237 -14.19 -18.29 -2.98
C GLN A 237 -13.67 -19.19 -4.11
N VAL A 238 -12.56 -18.82 -4.75
CA VAL A 238 -11.98 -19.55 -5.90
C VAL A 238 -11.52 -20.95 -5.51
N LEU A 239 -10.92 -21.09 -4.33
CA LEU A 239 -10.45 -22.37 -3.80
C LEU A 239 -11.57 -23.19 -3.11
N GLY A 240 -12.80 -22.69 -3.11
CA GLY A 240 -13.95 -23.36 -2.50
C GLY A 240 -13.86 -23.56 -0.99
N LEU A 241 -13.02 -22.76 -0.32
CA LEU A 241 -12.75 -22.82 1.13
C LEU A 241 -13.88 -22.17 1.94
N ILE A 242 -14.67 -21.30 1.30
CA ILE A 242 -15.93 -20.75 1.84
C ILE A 242 -17.08 -21.18 0.92
N LYS A 243 -18.08 -21.85 1.49
CA LYS A 243 -19.36 -22.13 0.81
C LYS A 243 -20.37 -21.07 1.25
N TYR A 244 -20.94 -20.36 0.28
CA TYR A 244 -22.13 -19.54 0.48
C TYR A 244 -23.39 -20.41 0.61
#